data_AF-A0A6G3XUJ5-F1
#
_entry.id   AF-A0A6G3XUJ5-F1
#
_cell.length_a   1.000
_cell.length_b   1.000
_cell.length_c   1.000
_cell.angle_alpha   90.00
_cell.angle_beta   90.00
_cell.angle_gamma   90.00
#
_symmetry.space_group_name_H-M   'P 1'
#
loop_
_entity.id
_entity.type
_entity.pdbx_description
1 polymer ?
#
loop_
_entity_poly.entity_id
_entity_poly.type
_entity_poly.pdbx_seq_one_letter_code
_entity_poly.pdbx_strand_id
1 'polypeptide(L)'
;VGESGCGKTTLARSLLGLVPPTSGRVTFGGLPLDYTGRALKAYRKRVQLVLQDPSGSLNPRHTVYDAVAEGLRIHGYAGDERAAVSEALSRAGLRPPERF
;
A
#
# COMPACT_ATOMS: atom_id res chain seq x y z
N VAL A 1 -8.00 18.33 4.39
CA VAL A 1 -7.71 19.34 3.35
C VAL A 1 -6.68 20.31 3.93
N GLY A 2 -5.65 20.72 3.19
CA GLY A 2 -4.60 21.63 3.68
C GLY A 2 -3.70 22.09 2.53
N GLU A 3 -3.04 23.23 2.66
CA GLU A 3 -2.26 23.88 1.59
C GLU A 3 -1.12 23.02 1.05
N SER A 4 -0.66 23.31 -0.17
CA SER A 4 0.55 22.69 -0.71
C SER A 4 1.74 22.96 0.23
N GLY A 5 2.55 21.94 0.52
CA GLY A 5 3.69 22.09 1.43
C GLY A 5 3.38 21.99 2.93
N CYS A 6 2.12 21.89 3.36
CA CYS A 6 1.78 21.82 4.80
C CYS A 6 2.15 20.49 5.50
N GLY A 7 2.94 19.62 4.87
CA GLY A 7 3.49 18.41 5.48
C GLY A 7 2.65 17.13 5.40
N LYS A 8 1.51 17.12 4.69
CA LYS A 8 0.64 15.92 4.56
C LYS A 8 1.38 14.67 4.10
N THR A 9 2.20 14.80 3.05
CA THR A 9 2.98 13.69 2.50
C THR A 9 4.03 13.19 3.49
N THR A 10 4.67 14.10 4.21
CA THR A 10 5.62 13.76 5.28
C THR A 10 4.92 12.97 6.39
N LEU A 11 3.76 13.45 6.85
CA LEU A 11 2.96 12.76 7.86
C LEU A 11 2.54 11.36 7.41
N ALA A 12 2.01 11.22 6.18
CA ALA A 12 1.61 9.92 5.64
C ALA A 12 2.81 8.94 5.55
N ARG A 13 3.98 9.43 5.11
CA ARG A 13 5.21 8.64 5.08
C ARG A 13 5.68 8.24 6.48
N SER A 14 5.54 9.10 7.47
CA SER A 14 5.84 8.76 8.86
C SER A 14 4.89 7.73 9.44
N LEU A 15 3.59 7.82 9.14
CA LEU A 15 2.61 6.80 9.55
C LEU A 15 2.89 5.41 8.95
N LEU A 16 3.48 5.36 7.75
CA LEU A 16 3.94 4.10 7.13
C LEU A 16 5.33 3.63 7.58
N GLY A 17 6.00 4.39 8.45
CA GLY A 17 7.39 4.14 8.85
C GLY A 17 8.40 4.28 7.71
N LEU A 18 8.08 5.07 6.67
CA LEU A 18 9.01 5.40 5.58
C LEU A 18 9.95 6.55 5.96
N VAL A 19 9.48 7.45 6.84
CA VAL A 19 10.28 8.54 7.39
C VAL A 19 10.09 8.55 8.91
N PRO A 20 11.12 8.25 9.72
CA PRO A 20 10.98 8.30 11.17
C PRO A 20 10.66 9.74 11.61
N PRO A 21 9.70 9.94 12.53
CA PRO A 21 9.43 11.26 13.07
C PRO A 21 10.62 11.74 13.91
N THR A 22 10.94 13.03 13.85
CA THR A 22 12.02 13.62 14.66
C THR A 22 11.74 13.53 16.16
N SER A 23 10.47 13.64 16.55
CA SER A 23 10.01 13.49 17.93
C SER A 23 8.62 12.86 17.98
N GLY A 24 8.25 12.32 19.14
CA GLY A 24 7.01 11.57 19.31
C GLY A 24 7.12 10.13 18.82
N ARG A 25 5.97 9.46 18.69
CA ARG A 25 5.90 8.05 18.28
C ARG A 25 4.64 7.78 17.47
N VAL A 26 4.76 6.86 16.52
CA VAL A 26 3.61 6.29 15.81
C VAL A 26 3.18 5.03 16.55
N THR A 27 1.87 4.85 16.73
CA THR A 27 1.31 3.64 17.31
C THR A 27 0.28 3.02 16.37
N PHE A 28 0.16 1.69 16.40
CA PHE A 28 -0.84 0.95 15.65
C PHE A 28 -1.38 -0.18 16.55
N GLY A 29 -2.71 -0.24 16.72
CA GLY A 29 -3.32 -1.19 17.64
C GLY A 29 -2.86 -1.03 19.10
N GLY A 30 -2.55 0.19 19.53
CA GLY A 30 -2.08 0.49 20.90
C GLY A 30 -0.58 0.25 21.14
N LEU A 31 0.15 -0.33 20.19
CA LEU A 31 1.58 -0.61 20.31
C LEU A 31 2.42 0.39 19.51
N PRO A 32 3.64 0.75 19.97
CA PRO A 32 4.56 1.53 19.15
C PRO A 32 4.91 0.77 17.87
N LEU A 33 5.13 1.49 16.78
CA LEU A 33 5.76 0.90 15.61
C LEU A 33 7.21 0.51 15.93
N ASP A 34 7.54 -0.72 15.56
CA ASP A 34 8.92 -1.20 15.46
C ASP A 34 9.42 -0.93 14.04
N TYR A 35 10.58 -0.27 13.95
CA TYR A 35 11.19 0.17 12.70
C TYR A 35 12.15 -0.87 12.10
N THR A 36 12.27 -2.07 12.69
CA THR A 36 12.96 -3.18 12.04
C THR A 36 12.27 -3.57 10.73
N GLY A 37 13.05 -3.95 9.72
CA GLY A 37 12.50 -4.27 8.39
C GLY A 37 11.43 -5.38 8.42
N ARG A 38 11.60 -6.38 9.29
CA ARG A 38 10.63 -7.46 9.48
C ARG A 38 9.31 -6.94 10.06
N ALA A 39 9.37 -6.14 11.13
CA ALA A 39 8.18 -5.59 11.77
C ALA A 39 7.44 -4.62 10.84
N LEU A 40 8.17 -3.75 10.15
CA LEU A 40 7.59 -2.84 9.15
C LEU A 40 6.93 -3.60 7.99
N LYS A 41 7.54 -4.69 7.51
CA LYS A 41 6.92 -5.53 6.45
C LYS A 41 5.59 -6.14 6.93
N ALA A 42 5.53 -6.62 8.16
CA ALA A 42 4.31 -7.16 8.76
C ALA A 42 3.24 -6.07 8.99
N TYR A 43 3.66 -4.90 9.50
CA TYR A 43 2.80 -3.74 9.69
C TYR A 43 2.19 -3.25 8.38
N ARG A 44 3.01 -3.10 7.33
CA ARG A 44 2.56 -2.63 6.01
C ARG A 44 1.55 -3.58 5.38
N LYS A 45 1.57 -4.89 5.66
CA LYS A 45 0.49 -5.80 5.20
C LYS A 45 -0.91 -5.36 5.67
N ARG A 46 -1.00 -4.58 6.76
CA ARG A 46 -2.25 -4.09 7.36
C ARG A 46 -2.53 -2.61 7.10
N VAL A 47 -1.51 -1.84 6.71
CA VAL A 47 -1.63 -0.40 6.46
C VAL A 47 -0.97 -0.07 5.13
N GLN A 48 -1.80 0.40 4.20
CA GLN A 48 -1.40 0.73 2.83
C GLN A 48 -1.70 2.21 2.55
N LEU A 49 -0.93 2.80 1.63
CA LEU A 49 -1.13 4.18 1.18
C LEU A 49 -1.58 4.18 -0.27
N VAL A 50 -2.69 4.86 -0.53
CA VAL A 50 -3.12 5.22 -1.87
C VAL A 50 -2.65 6.65 -2.13
N LEU A 51 -1.84 6.84 -3.18
CA LEU A 51 -1.31 8.15 -3.55
C LEU A 51 -2.36 8.95 -4.33
N GLN A 52 -2.31 10.28 -4.19
CA GLN A 52 -3.22 11.18 -4.90
C GLN A 52 -2.97 11.23 -6.41
N ASP A 53 -1.70 11.07 -6.80
CA ASP A 53 -1.30 10.95 -8.20
C ASP A 53 -1.15 9.48 -8.57
N PRO A 54 -2.10 8.89 -9.32
CA PRO A 54 -2.03 7.51 -9.73
C PRO A 54 -0.91 7.26 -10.76
N SER A 55 -0.56 8.27 -11.57
CA SER A 55 0.41 8.13 -12.66
C SER A 55 1.83 7.90 -12.15
N GLY A 56 2.19 8.52 -11.02
CA GLY A 56 3.45 8.26 -10.33
C GLY A 56 3.49 6.95 -9.52
N SER A 57 2.35 6.28 -9.35
CA SER A 57 2.24 5.08 -8.49
C SER A 57 2.22 3.76 -9.26
N LEU A 58 1.91 3.79 -10.56
CA LEU A 58 1.83 2.61 -11.41
C LEU A 58 3.06 2.53 -12.32
N ASN A 59 3.59 1.32 -12.49
CA ASN A 59 4.65 1.07 -13.46
C ASN A 59 4.01 0.80 -14.84
N PRO A 60 4.24 1.63 -15.87
CA PRO A 60 3.64 1.44 -17.19
C PRO A 60 4.12 0.19 -17.92
N ARG A 61 5.18 -0.48 -17.41
CA ARG A 61 5.64 -1.78 -17.93
C ARG A 61 4.88 -2.96 -17.36
N HIS A 62 4.02 -2.75 -16.35
CA HIS A 62 3.22 -3.80 -15.74
C HIS A 62 1.81 -3.79 -16.33
N THR A 63 1.24 -4.98 -16.48
CA THR A 63 -0.18 -5.13 -16.79
C THR A 63 -1.02 -4.68 -15.59
N VAL A 64 -2.31 -4.44 -15.82
CA VAL A 64 -3.27 -4.17 -14.73
C VAL A 64 -3.29 -5.35 -13.74
N TYR A 65 -3.28 -6.59 -14.25
CA TYR A 65 -3.15 -7.77 -13.41
C TYR A 65 -1.88 -7.74 -12.55
N ASP A 66 -0.71 -7.50 -13.15
CA ASP A 66 0.56 -7.51 -12.41
C ASP A 66 0.63 -6.41 -11.34
N ALA A 67 0.09 -5.23 -11.63
CA ALA A 67 0.03 -4.13 -10.67
C ALA A 67 -0.80 -4.50 -9.42
N VAL A 68 -1.88 -5.27 -9.58
CA VAL A 68 -2.70 -5.75 -8.44
C VAL A 68 -2.07 -6.96 -7.76
N ALA A 69 -1.50 -7.90 -8.54
CA ALA A 69 -0.87 -9.12 -8.05
C ALA A 69 0.42 -8.84 -7.25
N GLU A 70 1.13 -7.76 -7.57
CA GLU A 70 2.40 -7.39 -6.92
C GLU A 70 2.28 -7.34 -5.38
N GLY A 71 1.21 -6.74 -4.85
CA GLY A 71 0.98 -6.68 -3.42
C GLY A 71 0.85 -8.06 -2.76
N LEU A 72 0.16 -8.99 -3.42
CA LEU A 72 -0.01 -10.37 -2.96
C LEU A 72 1.34 -11.10 -2.94
N ARG A 73 2.14 -10.95 -4.00
CA ARG A 73 3.46 -11.56 -4.15
C ARG A 73 4.45 -11.05 -3.10
N ILE A 74 4.56 -9.72 -2.92
CA ILE A 74 5.46 -9.10 -1.93
C ILE A 74 5.18 -9.60 -0.51
N HIS A 75 3.90 -9.82 -0.19
CA HIS A 75 3.44 -10.27 1.11
C HIS A 75 3.29 -11.78 1.25
N GLY A 76 3.71 -12.57 0.26
CA GLY A 76 3.70 -14.03 0.29
C GLY A 76 2.31 -14.60 0.48
N TYR A 77 1.32 -14.09 -0.26
CA TYR A 77 -0.03 -14.64 -0.25
C TYR A 77 -0.02 -16.10 -0.72
N ALA A 78 -0.59 -17.00 0.09
CA ALA A 78 -0.56 -18.44 -0.16
C ALA A 78 -1.87 -18.99 -0.77
N GLY A 79 -2.86 -18.13 -0.99
CA GLY A 79 -4.13 -18.51 -1.61
C GLY A 79 -4.06 -18.48 -3.14
N ASP A 80 -5.22 -18.60 -3.78
CA ASP A 80 -5.34 -18.45 -5.23
C ASP A 80 -5.18 -16.97 -5.62
N GLU A 81 -4.01 -16.63 -6.16
CA GLU A 81 -3.68 -15.28 -6.65
C GLU A 81 -4.68 -14.81 -7.70
N ARG A 82 -5.06 -15.68 -8.65
CA ARG A 82 -5.96 -15.30 -9.75
C ARG A 82 -7.34 -14.95 -9.22
N ALA A 83 -7.87 -15.76 -8.30
CA ALA A 83 -9.16 -15.48 -7.67
C ALA A 83 -9.13 -14.17 -6.89
N ALA A 84 -8.10 -13.92 -6.08
CA ALA A 84 -7.97 -12.71 -5.29
C ALA A 84 -7.83 -11.45 -6.16
N VAL A 85 -7.04 -11.50 -7.24
CA VAL A 85 -6.89 -10.39 -8.19
C VAL A 85 -8.19 -10.13 -8.93
N SER A 86 -8.87 -11.17 -9.41
CA SER A 86 -10.16 -11.05 -10.11
C SER A 86 -11.22 -10.41 -9.22
N GLU A 87 -11.30 -10.79 -7.95
CA GLU A 87 -12.20 -10.17 -6.97
C GLU A 87 -11.85 -8.69 -6.75
N ALA A 88 -10.57 -8.36 -6.58
CA ALA A 88 -10.12 -6.99 -6.37
C ALA A 88 -10.46 -6.08 -7.57
N LEU A 89 -10.19 -6.53 -8.80
CA LEU A 89 -10.53 -5.81 -10.03
C LEU A 89 -12.04 -5.61 -10.16
N SER A 90 -12.83 -6.65 -9.86
CA SER A 90 -14.29 -6.60 -9.90
C SER A 90 -14.88 -5.60 -8.89
N ARG A 91 -14.30 -5.51 -7.70
CA ARG A 91 -14.66 -4.54 -6.65
C ARG A 91 -14.27 -3.11 -7.03
N ALA A 92 -13.19 -2.94 -7.79
CA ALA A 92 -12.77 -1.66 -8.34
C ALA A 92 -13.56 -1.22 -9.60
N GLY A 93 -14.50 -2.05 -10.08
CA GLY A 93 -15.32 -1.74 -11.25
C GLY A 93 -14.69 -2.13 -12.60
N LEU A 94 -13.52 -2.77 -12.60
CA LEU A 94 -12.85 -3.27 -13.80
C LEU A 94 -13.43 -4.64 -14.16
N ARG A 95 -14.44 -4.64 -15.04
CA ARG A 95 -15.20 -5.84 -15.44
C ARG A 95 -15.25 -6.00 -16.97
N PRO A 96 -15.21 -7.24 -17.51
CA PRO A 96 -14.89 -8.49 -16.79
C PRO A 96 -13.39 -8.55 -16.43
N PRO A 97 -13.03 -9.01 -15.22
CA PRO A 97 -11.65 -9.01 -14.74
C PRO A 97 -10.72 -9.90 -15.60
N GLU A 98 -11.26 -10.89 -16.30
CA GLU A 98 -10.52 -11.80 -17.19
C GLU A 98 -9.94 -11.11 -18.43
N ARG A 99 -10.33 -9.84 -18.69
CA ARG A 99 -9.76 -9.02 -19.78
C ARG A 99 -8.49 -8.27 -19.38
N PHE A 100 -8.08 -8.36 -18.12
CA PHE A 100 -6.92 -7.67 -17.55
C PHE A 100 -5.86 -8.67 -17.08
#